data_AF-A0A2D4M816-F1
#
_entry.id   AF-A0A2D4M816-F1
#
_cell.length_a   1.000
_cell.length_b   1.000
_cell.length_c   1.000
_cell.angle_alpha   90.00
_cell.angle_beta   90.00
_cell.angle_gamma   90.00
#
_symmetry.space_group_name_H-M   'P 1'
#
loop_
_entity.id
_entity.type
_entity.pdbx_description
1 polymer ?
#
loop_
_entity_poly.entity_id
_entity_poly.type
_entity_poly.pdbx_seq_one_letter_code
_entity_poly.pdbx_strand_id
1 'polypeptide(L)'
;MKPLQVIFPSQEDPDSPLVDLDLHLPFLCFKPEQILQILTCILTERKIVFFCSDWALLTLVSECFKLYIHPLQWQYTFVPILSHQMLDFVMAPTPFLMGCHIDHFEEVC
;
A
#
# COMPACT_ATOMS: atom_id res chain seq x y z
N MET A 1 -25.32 5.15 -26.21
CA MET A 1 -24.62 4.61 -25.02
C MET A 1 -25.06 5.41 -23.81
N LYS A 2 -25.44 4.77 -22.70
CA LYS A 2 -25.75 5.51 -21.46
C LYS A 2 -24.43 6.05 -20.88
N PRO A 3 -24.37 7.32 -20.44
CA PRO A 3 -23.19 7.85 -19.78
C PRO A 3 -22.91 7.07 -18.49
N LEU A 4 -21.64 6.92 -18.16
CA LEU A 4 -21.19 6.27 -16.93
C LEU A 4 -21.67 7.14 -15.76
N GLN A 5 -22.61 6.63 -14.97
CA GLN A 5 -23.11 7.32 -13.78
C GLN A 5 -22.17 7.03 -12.62
N VAL A 6 -21.42 8.06 -12.20
CA VAL A 6 -20.65 8.01 -10.96
C VAL A 6 -21.63 8.30 -9.82
N ILE A 7 -22.05 7.24 -9.13
CA ILE A 7 -22.86 7.35 -7.92
C ILE A 7 -21.86 7.51 -6.77
N PHE A 8 -21.72 8.72 -6.25
CA PHE A 8 -21.03 8.92 -4.99
C PHE A 8 -21.93 8.34 -3.89
N PRO A 9 -21.44 7.43 -3.04
CA PRO A 9 -22.22 6.98 -1.89
C PRO A 9 -22.68 8.20 -1.09
N SER A 10 -23.89 8.12 -0.50
CA SER A 10 -24.43 9.17 0.36
C SER A 10 -23.38 9.54 1.41
N GLN A 11 -23.05 10.83 1.49
CA GLN A 11 -22.08 11.33 2.46
C GLN A 11 -22.50 10.89 3.87
N GLU A 12 -21.53 10.36 4.62
CA GLU A 12 -21.63 9.90 6.00
C GLU A 12 -22.32 8.53 6.18
N ASP A 13 -21.61 7.47 5.79
CA ASP A 13 -21.70 6.23 6.56
C ASP A 13 -20.99 6.49 7.90
N PRO A 14 -21.68 6.51 9.06
CA PRO A 14 -21.05 6.76 10.37
C PRO A 14 -19.94 5.76 10.69
N ASP A 15 -19.99 4.57 10.07
CA ASP A 15 -19.01 3.50 10.23
C ASP A 15 -17.84 3.61 9.22
N SER A 16 -17.88 4.59 8.30
CA SER A 16 -16.77 4.80 7.37
C SER A 16 -15.52 5.28 8.13
N PRO A 17 -14.34 4.72 7.82
CA PRO A 17 -13.12 5.13 8.51
C PRO A 17 -12.82 6.60 8.19
N LEU A 18 -12.54 7.37 9.23
CA LEU A 18 -11.98 8.72 9.08
C LEU A 18 -10.60 8.57 8.42
N VAL A 19 -10.50 9.00 7.15
CA VAL A 19 -9.25 8.98 6.40
C VAL A 19 -8.61 10.35 6.47
N ASP A 20 -7.64 10.51 7.37
CA ASP A 20 -6.74 11.66 7.43
C ASP A 20 -5.42 11.33 6.70
N LEU A 21 -5.55 11.01 5.41
CA LEU A 21 -4.42 10.63 4.55
C LEU A 21 -4.60 11.17 3.13
N ASP A 22 -3.51 11.70 2.58
CA ASP A 22 -3.45 12.17 1.20
C ASP A 22 -3.46 11.00 0.20
N LEU A 23 -4.66 10.50 -0.13
CA LEU A 23 -4.87 9.39 -1.07
C LEU A 23 -4.41 9.67 -2.50
N HIS A 24 -3.90 10.86 -2.82
CA HIS A 24 -3.33 11.12 -4.13
C HIS A 24 -1.83 10.74 -4.22
N LEU A 25 -1.15 10.52 -3.08
CA LEU A 25 0.30 10.29 -3.04
C LEU A 25 0.78 9.11 -3.90
N PRO A 26 0.13 7.92 -3.90
CA PRO A 26 0.56 6.83 -4.79
C PRO A 26 0.49 7.20 -6.28
N PHE A 27 -0.44 8.07 -6.69
CA PHE A 27 -0.56 8.55 -8.07
C PHE A 27 0.53 9.55 -8.46
N LEU A 28 1.19 10.18 -7.48
CA LEU A 28 2.40 10.98 -7.72
C LEU A 28 3.66 10.11 -7.82
N CYS A 29 3.65 8.92 -7.19
CA CYS A 29 4.82 8.03 -7.11
C CYS A 29 4.86 6.96 -8.21
N PHE A 30 3.69 6.50 -8.68
CA PHE A 30 3.56 5.37 -9.59
C PHE A 30 2.71 5.71 -10.81
N LYS A 31 3.00 5.05 -11.93
CA LYS A 31 2.09 5.05 -13.08
C LYS A 31 0.81 4.27 -12.75
N PRO A 32 -0.33 4.59 -13.38
CA PRO A 32 -1.59 3.88 -13.14
C PRO A 32 -1.48 2.36 -13.30
N GLU A 33 -0.71 1.87 -14.26
CA GLU A 33 -0.51 0.43 -14.49
C GLU A 33 0.20 -0.24 -13.31
N GLN A 34 1.18 0.46 -12.70
CA GLN A 34 1.90 -0.03 -11.52
C GLN A 34 0.99 -0.05 -10.29
N ILE A 35 0.13 0.96 -10.12
CA ILE A 35 -0.86 1.00 -9.04
C ILE A 35 -1.80 -0.22 -9.14
N LEU A 36 -2.30 -0.50 -10.35
CA LEU A 36 -3.15 -1.67 -10.60
C LEU A 36 -2.40 -2.99 -10.34
N GLN A 37 -1.12 -3.08 -10.71
CA GLN A 37 -0.30 -4.24 -10.41
C GLN A 37 -0.11 -4.43 -8.89
N ILE A 38 0.20 -3.35 -8.16
CA ILE A 38 0.36 -3.39 -6.70
C ILE A 38 -0.96 -3.82 -6.04
N LEU A 39 -2.08 -3.22 -6.44
CA LEU A 39 -3.41 -3.62 -5.94
C LEU A 39 -3.71 -5.09 -6.25
N THR A 40 -3.35 -5.58 -7.43
CA THR A 40 -3.49 -6.99 -7.78
C THR A 40 -2.63 -7.88 -6.88
N CYS A 41 -1.39 -7.48 -6.59
CA CYS A 41 -0.52 -8.20 -5.65
C CYS A 41 -1.11 -8.21 -4.23
N ILE A 42 -1.69 -7.11 -3.76
CA ILE A 42 -2.36 -7.03 -2.45
C ILE A 42 -3.60 -7.93 -2.43
N LEU A 43 -4.48 -7.83 -3.42
CA LEU A 43 -5.70 -8.63 -3.50
C LEU A 43 -5.44 -10.13 -3.72
N THR A 44 -4.25 -10.49 -4.19
CA THR A 44 -3.80 -11.89 -4.34
C THR A 44 -2.78 -12.32 -3.29
N GLU A 45 -2.69 -11.57 -2.19
CA GLU A 45 -1.92 -11.94 -0.99
C GLU A 45 -0.44 -12.25 -1.30
N ARG A 46 0.21 -11.41 -2.11
CA ARG A 46 1.63 -11.53 -2.43
C ARG A 46 2.51 -10.87 -1.38
N LYS A 47 3.79 -11.25 -1.37
CA LYS A 47 4.85 -10.57 -0.62
C LYS A 47 5.25 -9.31 -1.37
N ILE A 48 5.17 -8.15 -0.73
CA ILE A 48 5.48 -6.85 -1.35
C ILE A 48 6.47 -6.11 -0.45
N VAL A 49 7.56 -5.62 -1.05
CA VAL A 49 8.49 -4.69 -0.43
C VAL A 49 8.47 -3.38 -1.23
N PHE A 50 8.13 -2.28 -0.57
CA PHE A 50 8.28 -0.94 -1.12
C PHE A 50 9.66 -0.38 -0.75
N PHE A 51 10.28 0.36 -1.67
CA PHE A 51 11.54 1.06 -1.42
C PHE A 51 11.38 2.55 -1.63
N CYS A 52 11.93 3.34 -0.72
CA CYS A 52 11.95 4.80 -0.83
C CYS A 52 13.16 5.38 -0.09
N SER A 53 13.64 6.55 -0.49
CA SER A 53 14.60 7.33 0.28
C SER A 53 13.94 8.21 1.36
N ASP A 54 12.62 8.42 1.27
CA ASP A 54 11.83 9.20 2.23
C ASP A 54 10.92 8.27 3.05
N TRP A 55 11.22 8.16 4.33
CA TRP A 55 10.48 7.33 5.29
C TRP A 55 9.03 7.76 5.49
N ALA A 56 8.76 9.06 5.48
CA ALA A 56 7.41 9.58 5.64
C ALA A 56 6.58 9.23 4.41
N LEU A 57 7.12 9.49 3.21
CA LEU A 57 6.44 9.15 1.96
C LEU A 57 6.17 7.65 1.86
N LEU A 58 7.15 6.80 2.21
CA LEU A 58 7.02 5.34 2.22
C LEU A 58 5.85 4.88 3.09
N THR A 59 5.76 5.44 4.31
CA THR A 59 4.68 5.12 5.25
C THR A 59 3.32 5.54 4.71
N LEU A 60 3.21 6.79 4.24
CA LEU A 60 1.96 7.35 3.73
C LEU A 60 1.46 6.58 2.51
N VAL A 61 2.35 6.31 1.54
CA VAL A 61 2.00 5.54 0.33
C VAL A 61 1.58 4.11 0.68
N SER A 62 2.27 3.46 1.61
CA SER A 62 1.92 2.09 2.06
C SER A 62 0.54 2.05 2.71
N GLU A 63 0.19 3.04 3.53
CA GLU A 63 -1.14 3.16 4.14
C GLU A 63 -2.24 3.47 3.10
N CYS A 64 -1.95 4.32 2.10
CA CYS A 64 -2.89 4.57 1.00
C CYS A 64 -3.30 3.27 0.30
N PHE A 65 -2.33 2.38 0.03
CA PHE A 65 -2.63 1.10 -0.60
C PHE A 65 -3.51 0.18 0.24
N LYS A 66 -3.40 0.21 1.58
CA LYS A 66 -4.34 -0.49 2.47
C LYS A 66 -5.74 0.12 2.40
N LEU A 67 -5.84 1.44 2.32
CA LEU A 67 -7.14 2.11 2.22
C LEU A 67 -7.82 1.87 0.88
N TYR A 68 -7.06 1.74 -0.21
CA TYR A 68 -7.61 1.48 -1.54
C TYR A 68 -8.36 0.16 -1.68
N ILE A 69 -8.08 -0.82 -0.82
CA ILE A 69 -8.77 -2.11 -0.86
C ILE A 69 -10.04 -2.14 -0.01
N HIS A 70 -10.41 -1.04 0.67
CA HIS A 70 -11.66 -1.00 1.43
C HIS A 70 -12.88 -1.39 0.59
N PRO A 71 -13.85 -2.15 1.17
CA PRO A 71 -13.94 -2.55 2.57
C PRO A 71 -13.08 -3.78 2.95
N LEU A 72 -12.30 -4.33 2.01
CA LEU A 72 -11.37 -5.40 2.32
C LEU A 72 -10.23 -4.87 3.20
N GLN A 73 -9.68 -5.75 4.02
CA GLN A 73 -8.59 -5.44 4.95
C GLN A 73 -7.45 -6.42 4.71
N TRP A 74 -6.23 -5.90 4.64
CA TRP A 74 -5.02 -6.72 4.64
C TRP A 74 -4.90 -7.43 5.99
N GLN A 75 -4.86 -8.77 5.97
CA GLN A 75 -4.87 -9.61 7.18
C GLN A 75 -3.48 -10.07 7.64
N TYR A 76 -2.43 -9.79 6.85
CA TYR A 76 -1.08 -10.26 7.12
C TYR A 76 -0.18 -9.15 7.67
N THR A 77 1.07 -9.49 7.93
CA THR A 77 2.09 -8.57 8.43
C THR A 77 2.16 -7.31 7.56
N PHE A 78 2.06 -6.16 8.21
CA PHE A 78 2.23 -4.84 7.61
C PHE A 78 3.25 -4.06 8.43
N VAL A 79 4.40 -3.76 7.82
CA VAL A 79 5.51 -3.03 8.44
C VAL A 79 6.03 -1.98 7.44
N PRO A 80 5.46 -0.76 7.42
CA PRO A 80 5.77 0.24 6.40
C PRO A 80 7.22 0.74 6.45
N ILE A 81 7.90 0.57 7.59
CA ILE A 81 9.32 0.89 7.76
C ILE A 81 9.99 -0.29 8.47
N LEU A 82 10.90 -0.93 7.76
CA LEU A 82 11.75 -1.98 8.27
C LEU A 82 13.14 -1.40 8.57
N SER A 83 13.62 -1.62 9.80
CA SER A 83 15.00 -1.26 10.15
C SER A 83 16.00 -2.26 9.58
N HIS A 84 17.27 -1.87 9.47
CA HIS A 84 18.33 -2.75 8.96
C HIS A 84 18.43 -4.09 9.71
N GLN A 85 18.29 -4.07 11.04
CA GLN A 85 18.34 -5.30 11.87
C GLN A 85 17.17 -6.26 11.64
N MET A 86 16.14 -5.80 10.91
CA MET A 86 14.91 -6.53 10.66
C MET A 86 14.85 -7.07 9.23
N LEU A 87 15.83 -6.82 8.36
CA LEU A 87 15.78 -7.20 6.94
C LEU A 87 15.54 -8.70 6.71
N ASP A 88 15.97 -9.55 7.63
CA ASP A 88 15.70 -11.00 7.59
C ASP A 88 14.20 -11.34 7.59
N PHE A 89 13.32 -10.45 8.08
CA PHE A 89 11.87 -10.66 8.05
C PHE A 89 11.30 -10.69 6.64
N VAL A 90 11.99 -10.17 5.63
CA VAL A 90 11.57 -10.27 4.22
C VAL A 90 11.59 -11.74 3.75
N MET A 91 12.33 -12.62 4.43
CA MET A 91 12.34 -14.05 4.17
C MET A 91 11.13 -14.80 4.74
N ALA A 92 10.20 -14.12 5.42
CA ALA A 92 9.02 -14.74 5.99
C ALA A 92 8.24 -15.56 4.94
N PRO A 93 7.75 -16.77 5.28
CA PRO A 93 7.08 -17.65 4.32
C PRO A 93 5.68 -17.15 3.95
N THR A 94 5.05 -16.36 4.81
CA THR A 94 3.70 -15.81 4.66
C THR A 94 3.68 -14.53 3.82
N PRO A 95 2.52 -14.13 3.29
CA PRO A 95 2.35 -12.79 2.70
C PRO A 95 2.73 -11.69 3.68
N PHE A 96 3.20 -10.56 3.15
CA PHE A 96 3.47 -9.36 3.93
C PHE A 96 3.48 -8.12 3.02
N LEU A 97 3.28 -6.97 3.65
CA LEU A 97 3.58 -5.67 3.09
C LEU A 97 4.65 -5.01 3.95
N MET A 98 5.83 -4.78 3.38
CA MET A 98 6.96 -4.17 4.07
C MET A 98 7.50 -2.98 3.30
N GLY A 99 8.18 -2.06 3.98
CA GLY A 99 8.89 -0.96 3.34
C GLY A 99 10.32 -0.83 3.85
N CYS A 100 11.27 -0.60 2.95
CA CYS A 100 12.70 -0.47 3.25
C CYS A 100 13.26 0.84 2.69
N HIS A 101 14.37 1.32 3.27
CA HIS A 101 15.16 2.36 2.62
C HIS A 101 15.72 1.86 1.29
N ILE A 102 15.85 2.74 0.30
CA ILE A 102 16.47 2.38 -0.98
C ILE A 102 17.91 1.86 -0.86
N ASP A 103 18.65 2.27 0.19
CA ASP A 103 20.01 1.79 0.43
C ASP A 103 20.09 0.29 0.72
N HIS A 104 18.98 -0.33 1.13
CA HIS A 104 18.91 -1.78 1.40
C HIS A 104 18.43 -2.59 0.19
N PHE A 105 18.32 -1.99 -1.00
CA PHE A 105 17.78 -2.67 -2.19
C PHE A 105 18.60 -3.92 -2.56
N GLU A 106 19.93 -3.84 -2.58
CA GLU A 106 20.80 -4.98 -2.91
C GLU A 106 20.81 -6.08 -1.84
N GLU A 107 20.52 -5.76 -0.58
CA GLU A 107 20.41 -6.77 0.50
C GLU A 107 19.08 -7.54 0.42
N VAL A 108 18.05 -6.93 -0.17
CA VAL A 108 16.69 -7.47 -0.20
C VAL A 108 16.33 -8.13 -1.55
N CYS A 109 16.94 -7.69 -2.66
CA CYS A 109 16.67 -8.17 -4.03
C CYS A 109 17.80 -9.05 -4.57
#